data_AF-A0A193CK37-F1
#
_entry.id   AF-A0A193CK37-F1
#
_cell.length_a   1.000
_cell.length_b   1.000
_cell.length_c   1.000
_cell.angle_alpha   90.00
_cell.angle_beta   90.00
_cell.angle_gamma   90.00
#
_symmetry.space_group_name_H-M   'P 1'
#
loop_
_entity.id
_entity.type
_entity.pdbx_description
1 polymer ?
#
loop_
_entity_poly.entity_id
_entity_poly.type
_entity_poly.pdbx_seq_one_letter_code
_entity_poly.pdbx_strand_id
1 'polypeptide(L)' 'MVVVVSDDYLQSKECDFQTKFALSLSPGAHQKRLIPIKYKAMKKEFPSILRFITWFWTRLAKALSLP' A
#
# COMPACT_ATOMS: atom_id res chain seq x y z
N MET A 1 -7.97 -2.10 1.23
CA MET A 1 -7.51 -2.20 -0.16
C MET A 1 -6.06 -2.66 -0.16
N VAL A 2 -5.78 -3.77 -0.82
CA VAL A 2 -4.43 -4.37 -0.85
C VAL A 2 -3.65 -3.76 -1.99
N VAL A 3 -2.44 -3.26 -1.70
CA VAL A 3 -1.58 -2.61 -2.70
C VAL A 3 -0.31 -3.43 -2.87
N VAL A 4 -0.11 -4.01 -4.06
CA VAL A 4 1.08 -4.80 -4.35
C VAL A 4 2.16 -3.86 -4.88
N VAL A 5 3.15 -3.53 -4.05
CA VAL A 5 4.21 -2.58 -4.41
C VAL A 5 5.36 -3.32 -5.09
N SER A 6 5.78 -2.77 -6.23
CA SER A 6 6.78 -3.33 -7.12
C SER A 6 7.43 -2.21 -7.95
N ASP A 7 8.65 -2.41 -8.46
CA ASP A 7 9.33 -1.37 -9.26
C ASP A 7 8.53 -0.98 -10.52
N ASP A 8 7.80 -1.93 -11.10
CA ASP A 8 6.93 -1.72 -12.27
C ASP A 8 5.63 -1.04 -11.85
N TYR A 9 5.11 -1.41 -10.68
CA TYR A 9 3.91 -0.81 -10.10
C TYR A 9 4.11 0.69 -9.88
N LEU A 10 5.30 1.14 -9.44
CA LEU A 10 5.61 2.56 -9.26
C LEU A 10 5.56 3.39 -10.56
N GLN A 11 5.70 2.77 -11.73
CA GLN A 11 5.60 3.43 -13.04
C GLN A 11 4.25 3.18 -13.72
N SER A 12 3.39 2.40 -13.08
CA SER A 12 2.11 1.97 -13.64
C SER A 12 0.99 2.96 -13.29
N LYS A 13 -0.07 2.97 -14.10
CA LYS A 13 -1.25 3.83 -13.87
C LYS A 13 -2.01 3.44 -12.60
N GLU A 14 -1.79 2.22 -12.13
CA GLU A 14 -2.35 1.65 -10.92
C GLU A 14 -1.81 2.37 -9.68
N CYS A 15 -0.54 2.77 -9.69
CA CYS A 15 0.05 3.60 -8.64
C CYS A 15 -0.54 5.01 -8.62
N ASP A 16 -0.80 5.62 -9.79
CA ASP A 16 -1.46 6.93 -9.87
C ASP A 16 -2.90 6.87 -9.34
N PHE A 17 -3.66 5.85 -9.74
CA PHE A 17 -5.02 5.64 -9.24
C PHE A 17 -5.03 5.49 -7.72
N GLN A 18 -4.13 4.67 -7.20
CA GLN A 18 -3.99 4.39 -5.77
C GLN A 18 -3.54 5.61 -4.98
N THR A 19 -2.62 6.41 -5.54
CA THR A 19 -2.17 7.65 -4.92
C THR A 19 -3.29 8.69 -4.90
N LYS A 20 -4.06 8.83 -5.99
CA LYS A 20 -5.23 9.72 -6.03
C LYS A 20 -6.34 9.26 -5.07
N PHE A 21 -6.61 7.96 -5.03
CA PHE A 21 -7.57 7.38 -4.10
C PHE A 21 -7.11 7.59 -2.65
N ALA A 22 -5.83 7.35 -2.36
CA ALA A 22 -5.24 7.67 -1.08
C ALA A 22 -5.48 9.15 -0.76
N LEU A 23 -5.02 10.09 -1.59
CA LEU A 23 -5.17 11.54 -1.38
C LEU A 23 -6.62 12.00 -1.20
N SER A 24 -7.60 11.28 -1.76
CA SER A 24 -9.03 11.57 -1.56
C SER A 24 -9.58 11.14 -0.19
N LEU A 25 -8.86 10.27 0.52
CA LEU A 25 -9.20 9.88 1.89
C LEU A 25 -8.80 10.98 2.87
N SER A 26 -9.53 11.10 3.97
CA SER A 26 -9.19 12.05 5.02
C SER A 26 -7.83 11.72 5.66
N PRO A 27 -7.05 12.74 6.09
CA PRO A 27 -5.74 12.55 6.72
C PRO A 27 -5.90 11.71 8.00
N GLY A 28 -5.56 10.42 7.93
CA GLY A 28 -5.77 9.42 8.97
C GLY A 28 -6.44 8.12 8.50
N ALA A 29 -7.29 8.18 7.47
CA ALA A 29 -7.94 7.00 6.89
C ALA A 29 -6.99 6.21 5.95
N HIS A 30 -5.98 6.86 5.37
CA HIS A 30 -4.97 6.24 4.51
C HIS A 30 -4.28 5.05 5.20
N GLN A 31 -3.91 5.24 6.47
CA GLN A 31 -3.08 4.29 7.22
C GLN A 31 -3.85 3.04 7.64
N LYS A 32 -5.18 3.16 7.84
CA LYS A 32 -6.05 2.04 8.22
C LYS A 32 -6.59 1.26 7.02
N ARG A 33 -6.69 1.89 5.83
CA ARG A 33 -7.34 1.29 4.65
C ARG A 33 -6.38 0.77 3.58
N LEU A 34 -5.13 1.23 3.56
CA LEU A 34 -4.12 0.80 2.59
C LEU A 34 -3.17 -0.19 3.26
N ILE A 35 -3.12 -1.42 2.75
CA ILE A 35 -2.18 -2.44 3.21
C ILE A 35 -1.18 -2.69 2.08
N PRO A 36 0.00 -2.04 2.11
CA PRO A 36 1.03 -2.26 1.11
C PRO A 36 1.72 -3.61 1.35
N ILE A 37 1.78 -4.45 0.32
CA ILE A 37 2.48 -5.72 0.29
C ILE A 37 3.66 -5.58 -0.67
N LYS A 38 4.86 -5.82 -0.16
CA LYS A 38 6.08 -5.92 -0.97
C LYS A 38 6.32 -7.39 -1.27
N TYR A 39 6.24 -7.79 -2.55
CA TYR A 39 6.52 -9.18 -2.94
C TYR A 39 7.97 -9.37 -3.43
N LYS A 40 8.61 -8.33 -3.96
CA LYS A 40 10.00 -8.36 -4.45
C LYS A 40 10.87 -7.28 -3.81
N ALA A 41 12.18 -7.53 -3.74
CA ALA A 41 13.13 -6.47 -3.42
C ALA A 41 13.03 -5.37 -4.49
N MET A 42 12.78 -4.15 -4.06
CA MET A 42 12.69 -2.97 -4.93
C MET A 42 14.01 -2.23 -4.89
N LYS A 43 14.47 -1.78 -6.06
CA LYS A 43 15.65 -0.90 -6.17
C LYS A 43 15.29 0.57 -6.00
N LYS A 44 14.03 0.94 -6.23
CA LYS A 44 13.53 2.32 -6.12
C LYS A 44 13.07 2.64 -4.70
N GLU A 45 13.18 3.93 -4.35
CA GLU A 45 12.72 4.43 -3.06
C GLU A 45 11.22 4.22 -2.89
N PHE A 46 10.83 3.83 -1.68
CA PHE A 46 9.44 3.60 -1.34
C PHE A 46 8.69 4.92 -1.24
N PRO A 47 7.47 5.03 -1.81
CA PRO A 47 6.61 6.18 -1.58
C PRO A 47 6.37 6.35 -0.08
N SER A 48 6.64 7.54 0.44
CA SER A 48 6.48 7.87 1.87
C SER A 48 5.05 7.60 2.38
N ILE A 49 4.04 7.68 1.50
CA ILE A 49 2.63 7.36 1.77
C ILE A 49 2.38 5.86 2.06
N LEU A 50 3.26 4.96 1.59
CA LEU A 50 3.15 3.49 1.74
C LEU A 50 4.21 2.91 2.69
N ARG A 51 4.87 3.75 3.50
CA ARG A 51 6.00 3.34 4.36
C ARG A 51 5.63 2.35 5.47
N PHE A 52 4.34 2.24 5.82
CA PHE A 52 3.84 1.32 6.84
C PHE A 52 3.49 -0.04 6.24
N ILE A 53 4.51 -0.81 5.87
CA ILE A 53 4.32 -2.19 5.40
C ILE A 53 4.22 -3.15 6.58
N THR A 54 3.24 -4.05 6.52
CA THR A 54 3.24 -5.26 7.36
C THR A 54 3.66 -6.45 6.48
N TRP A 55 4.91 -6.90 6.60
CA TRP A 55 5.47 -8.00 5.79
C TRP A 55 4.94 -9.40 6.15
N PHE A 56 3.85 -9.50 6.92
CA PHE A 56 3.47 -10.75 7.55
C PHE A 56 2.03 -11.12 7.22
N TRP A 57 1.85 -12.29 6.58
CA TRP A 57 0.55 -12.84 6.17
C TRP A 57 -0.45 -12.91 7.33
N THR A 58 0.02 -13.17 8.56
CA THR A 58 -0.85 -13.22 9.74
C THR A 58 -1.35 -11.82 10.15
N ARG A 59 -0.55 -10.76 9.92
CA ARG A 59 -1.00 -9.37 10.12
C ARG A 59 -1.92 -8.92 9.00
N LEU A 60 -1.67 -9.35 7.75
CA LEU A 60 -2.55 -9.08 6.61
C LEU A 60 -3.93 -9.72 6.82
N ALA A 61 -3.98 -11.00 7.18
CA ALA A 61 -5.22 -11.72 7.45
C ALA A 61 -6.01 -11.03 8.57
N LYS A 62 -5.33 -10.64 9.66
CA LYS A 62 -5.95 -9.90 10.77
C LYS A 62 -6.46 -8.51 10.35
N ALA A 63 -5.74 -7.81 9.48
CA ALA A 63 -6.14 -6.51 8.98
C ALA A 63 -7.33 -6.59 8.00
N LEU A 64 -7.44 -7.67 7.21
CA LEU A 64 -8.57 -7.94 6.33
C LEU A 64 -9.81 -8.46 7.08
N SER A 65 -9.62 -9.10 8.24
CA SER A 65 -10.73 -9.57 9.08
C SER A 65 -11.39 -8.49 9.93
N LEU A 66 -10.81 -7.29 9.99
CA LEU A 66 -11.39 -6.16 10.72
C LEU A 66 -12.40 -5.43 9.81
N PRO A 67 -13.62 -5.14 10.30
CA PRO A 67 -14.66 -4.44 9.55
C PRO A 67 -14.33 -2.97 9.26
#